data_AF-A0A2G8JPB8-F1
#
_entry.id   AF-A0A2G8JPB8-F1
#
_cell.length_a   1.000
_cell.length_b   1.000
_cell.length_c   1.000
_cell.angle_alpha   90.00
_cell.angle_beta   90.00
_cell.angle_gamma   90.00
#
_symmetry.space_group_name_H-M   'P 1'
#
loop_
_entity.id
_entity.type
_entity.pdbx_description
1 polymer ?
#
loop_
_entity_poly.entity_id
_entity_poly.type
_entity_poly.pdbx_seq_one_letter_code
_entity_poly.pdbx_strand_id
1 'polypeptide(L)'
;MLNIHFLQRFRFCGDLDCPDWVLAEMSILSKITSVKMKLLCAQVIKNLLGENIDYEKVHKLTSDAKYEIGDVKASIAALTFILSSAVKHNVDGESLSNELQQLGLPKEHSTALCKTYEGKRDDVRRKFKDQSFRGALFYCFPFFVMKPV
;
A
#
# COMPACT_ATOMS: atom_id res chain seq x y z
N MET A 1 10.08 -19.19 -14.01
CA MET A 1 9.01 -20.05 -13.48
C MET A 1 8.46 -19.40 -12.21
N LEU A 2 7.43 -18.55 -12.37
CA LEU A 2 6.48 -18.08 -11.34
C LEU A 2 5.53 -17.08 -12.03
N ASN A 3 4.80 -17.58 -13.04
CA ASN A 3 3.68 -16.87 -13.64
C ASN A 3 2.41 -17.37 -12.95
N ILE A 4 2.22 -16.96 -11.70
CA ILE A 4 0.92 -17.10 -11.05
C ILE A 4 0.20 -15.79 -11.34
N HIS A 5 -0.53 -15.76 -12.46
CA HIS A 5 -1.60 -14.79 -12.67
C HIS A 5 -2.65 -15.05 -11.58
N PHE A 6 -2.47 -14.44 -10.40
CA PHE A 6 -3.46 -14.45 -9.33
C PHE A 6 -4.65 -13.59 -9.80
N LEU A 7 -5.55 -14.22 -10.56
CA LEU A 7 -6.95 -13.81 -10.70
C LEU A 7 -7.64 -13.95 -9.34
N GLN A 8 -7.31 -13.06 -8.42
CA GLN A 8 -7.97 -12.94 -7.13
C GLN A 8 -8.77 -11.65 -7.16
N ARG A 9 -10.09 -11.78 -7.20
CA ARG A 9 -10.99 -10.65 -6.98
C ARG A 9 -10.79 -10.22 -5.54
N PHE A 10 -10.26 -9.01 -5.35
CA PHE A 10 -10.03 -8.48 -4.02
C PHE A 10 -11.21 -7.62 -3.60
N ARG A 11 -11.79 -7.89 -2.43
CA ARG A 11 -12.77 -7.03 -1.76
C ARG A 11 -12.19 -5.66 -1.47
N PHE A 12 -10.89 -5.53 -1.15
CA PHE A 12 -10.30 -4.19 -1.02
C PHE A 12 -10.41 -3.39 -2.32
N CYS A 13 -10.49 -4.05 -3.47
CA CYS A 13 -10.68 -3.43 -4.79
C CYS A 13 -12.15 -3.42 -5.24
N GLY A 14 -13.10 -3.83 -4.39
CA GLY A 14 -14.51 -3.93 -4.75
C GLY A 14 -14.83 -5.09 -5.69
N ASP A 15 -14.17 -6.24 -5.49
CA ASP A 15 -14.25 -7.44 -6.32
C ASP A 15 -13.71 -7.27 -7.76
N LEU A 16 -12.92 -6.21 -7.97
CA LEU A 16 -12.19 -5.93 -9.21
C LEU A 16 -10.79 -6.53 -9.19
N ASP A 17 -10.21 -6.71 -10.38
CA ASP A 17 -8.82 -7.11 -10.55
C ASP A 17 -7.87 -6.01 -10.06
N CYS A 18 -6.84 -6.43 -9.32
CA CYS A 18 -5.77 -5.52 -8.91
C CYS A 18 -4.91 -5.19 -10.14
N PRO A 19 -4.58 -3.92 -10.39
CA PRO A 19 -3.78 -3.57 -11.56
C PRO A 19 -2.37 -4.17 -11.49
N ASP A 20 -1.82 -4.54 -12.65
CA ASP A 20 -0.55 -5.30 -12.75
C ASP A 20 0.64 -4.60 -12.09
N TRP A 21 0.66 -3.26 -12.06
CA TRP A 21 1.72 -2.51 -11.39
C TRP A 21 1.72 -2.72 -9.86
N VAL A 22 0.56 -2.89 -9.22
CA VAL A 22 0.48 -3.21 -7.78
C VAL A 22 0.96 -4.64 -7.54
N LEU A 23 0.58 -5.57 -8.42
CA LEU A 23 1.02 -6.97 -8.35
C LEU A 23 2.54 -7.09 -8.49
N ALA A 24 3.12 -6.34 -9.44
CA ALA A 24 4.56 -6.26 -9.61
C ALA A 24 5.24 -5.76 -8.31
N GLU A 25 4.73 -4.68 -7.72
CA GLU A 25 5.25 -4.13 -6.46
C GLU A 25 5.11 -5.10 -5.28
N MET A 26 4.03 -5.88 -5.19
CA MET A 26 3.89 -6.87 -4.10
C MET A 26 4.98 -7.94 -4.13
N SER A 27 5.41 -8.36 -5.32
CA SER A 27 6.54 -9.28 -5.47
C SER A 27 7.85 -8.68 -4.97
N ILE A 28 8.08 -7.38 -5.19
CA ILE A 28 9.26 -6.67 -4.73
C ILE A 28 9.18 -6.42 -3.20
N LEU A 29 7.99 -6.11 -2.68
CA LEU A 29 7.72 -5.96 -1.25
C LEU A 29 7.80 -7.28 -0.47
N SER A 30 7.52 -8.42 -1.10
CA SER A 30 7.73 -9.73 -0.46
C SER A 30 9.20 -9.99 -0.12
N LYS A 31 10.13 -9.35 -0.84
CA LYS A 31 11.59 -9.51 -0.66
C LYS A 31 12.17 -8.59 0.42
N ILE A 32 11.41 -7.59 0.87
CA ILE A 32 11.87 -6.71 1.97
C ILE A 32 11.62 -7.36 3.33
N THR A 33 12.33 -6.91 4.36
CA THR A 33 12.12 -7.42 5.71
C THR A 33 10.82 -6.87 6.33
N SER A 34 10.22 -7.63 7.25
CA SER A 34 8.99 -7.25 7.97
C SER A 34 9.13 -5.92 8.72
N VAL A 35 10.35 -5.58 9.15
CA VAL A 35 10.69 -4.29 9.78
C VAL A 35 10.50 -3.13 8.80
N LYS A 36 11.06 -3.23 7.59
CA LYS A 36 10.94 -2.18 6.57
C LYS A 36 9.49 -2.00 6.13
N MET A 37 8.76 -3.11 5.98
CA MET A 37 7.34 -3.10 5.65
C MET A 37 6.54 -2.28 6.67
N LYS A 38 6.76 -2.53 7.97
CA LYS A 38 6.06 -1.80 9.04
C LYS A 38 6.39 -0.31 9.03
N LEU A 39 7.63 0.06 8.75
CA LEU A 39 8.06 1.46 8.63
C LEU A 39 7.41 2.15 7.43
N LEU A 40 7.39 1.49 6.26
CA LEU A 40 6.72 1.97 5.07
C LEU A 40 5.22 2.17 5.31
N CYS A 41 4.54 1.18 5.90
CA CYS A 41 3.13 1.30 6.26
C CYS A 41 2.87 2.49 7.20
N ALA A 42 3.73 2.71 8.20
CA ALA A 42 3.58 3.84 9.10
C ALA A 42 3.69 5.19 8.36
N GLN A 43 4.61 5.31 7.40
CA GLN A 43 4.76 6.50 6.57
C GLN A 43 3.58 6.70 5.60
N VAL A 44 3.14 5.62 4.96
CA VAL A 44 1.97 5.63 4.07
C VAL A 44 0.72 6.08 4.83
N ILE A 45 0.50 5.56 6.04
CA ILE A 45 -0.63 5.96 6.85
C ILE A 45 -0.54 7.44 7.23
N LYS A 46 0.64 7.94 7.60
CA LYS A 46 0.87 9.37 7.83
C LYS A 46 0.51 10.20 6.59
N ASN A 47 0.91 9.74 5.40
CA ASN A 47 0.54 10.35 4.12
C ASN A 47 -0.98 10.45 3.94
N LEU A 48 -1.69 9.35 4.22
CA LEU A 48 -3.15 9.30 4.13
C LEU A 48 -3.83 10.22 5.15
N LEU A 49 -3.17 10.51 6.28
CA LEU A 49 -3.65 11.49 7.27
C LEU A 49 -3.36 12.95 6.88
N GLY A 50 -2.60 13.17 5.80
CA GLY A 50 -2.22 14.49 5.29
C GLY A 50 -0.86 14.99 5.80
N GLU A 51 -0.06 14.13 6.43
CA GLU A 51 1.36 14.42 6.69
C GLU A 51 2.20 14.15 5.42
N ASN A 52 3.32 14.84 5.22
CA ASN A 52 4.19 14.56 4.07
C ASN A 52 5.07 13.34 4.34
N ILE A 53 5.29 12.49 3.32
CA ILE A 53 6.21 11.36 3.45
C ILE A 53 7.65 11.88 3.38
N ASP A 54 8.43 11.51 4.39
CA ASP A 54 9.86 11.82 4.43
C ASP A 54 10.63 10.80 3.58
N TYR A 55 10.67 11.05 2.27
CA TYR A 55 11.34 10.19 1.30
C TYR A 55 12.83 9.99 1.64
N GLU A 56 13.48 10.96 2.27
CA GLU A 56 14.88 10.85 2.68
C GLU A 56 15.07 9.80 3.78
N LYS A 57 14.17 9.80 4.78
CA LYS A 57 14.16 8.76 5.82
C LYS A 57 13.83 7.39 5.24
N VAL A 58 12.84 7.30 4.37
CA VAL A 58 12.47 6.02 3.75
C VAL A 58 13.61 5.51 2.88
N HIS A 59 14.25 6.37 2.09
CA HIS A 59 15.41 6.00 1.27
C HIS A 59 16.56 5.47 2.14
N LYS A 60 16.89 6.13 3.25
CA LYS A 60 17.89 5.64 4.23
C LYS A 60 17.55 4.29 4.85
N LEU A 61 16.26 3.97 4.99
CA LEU A 61 15.81 2.66 5.49
C LEU A 61 15.86 1.58 4.40
N THR A 62 15.71 1.96 3.14
CA THR A 62 15.63 1.05 2.00
C THR A 62 16.96 0.92 1.25
N SER A 63 17.95 1.76 1.55
CA SER A 63 19.30 1.76 0.95
C SER A 63 20.05 0.44 1.13
N ASP A 64 19.84 -0.28 2.24
CA ASP A 64 20.42 -1.62 2.46
C ASP A 64 19.92 -2.70 1.47
N ALA A 65 18.79 -2.46 0.79
CA ALA A 65 18.11 -3.46 -0.03
C ALA A 65 18.28 -3.26 -1.56
N LYS A 66 19.19 -2.39 -2.01
CA LYS A 66 19.34 -1.97 -3.43
C LYS A 66 18.06 -1.38 -4.05
N TYR A 67 17.17 -0.85 -3.23
CA TYR A 67 15.97 -0.15 -3.70
C TYR A 67 16.35 1.22 -4.21
N GLU A 68 15.96 1.55 -5.44
CA GLU A 68 16.07 2.91 -5.94
C GLU A 68 14.96 3.79 -5.36
N ILE A 69 15.14 5.11 -5.44
CA ILE A 69 14.10 6.08 -5.06
C ILE A 69 12.80 5.80 -5.84
N GLY A 70 12.92 5.30 -7.07
CA GLY A 70 11.79 4.86 -7.90
C GLY A 70 11.01 3.71 -7.26
N ASP A 71 11.68 2.61 -6.89
CA ASP A 71 11.07 1.44 -6.27
C ASP A 71 10.39 1.79 -4.94
N VAL A 72 11.04 2.63 -4.12
CA VAL A 72 10.48 3.09 -2.85
C VAL A 72 9.17 3.85 -3.07
N LYS A 73 9.15 4.76 -4.04
CA LYS A 73 7.94 5.53 -4.38
C LYS A 73 6.84 4.64 -4.92
N ALA A 74 7.18 3.67 -5.78
CA ALA A 74 6.23 2.70 -6.33
C ALA A 74 5.62 1.82 -5.23
N SER A 75 6.44 1.32 -4.32
CA SER A 75 6.02 0.54 -3.15
C SER A 75 5.10 1.35 -2.21
N ILE A 76 5.45 2.59 -1.91
CA ILE A 76 4.59 3.51 -1.15
C ILE A 76 3.26 3.71 -1.87
N ALA A 77 3.27 3.95 -3.17
CA ALA A 77 2.06 4.15 -3.97
C ALA A 77 1.16 2.90 -3.95
N ALA A 78 1.74 1.71 -4.09
CA ALA A 78 1.03 0.43 -4.00
C ALA A 78 0.37 0.24 -2.63
N LEU A 79 1.11 0.46 -1.54
CA LEU A 79 0.58 0.40 -0.18
C LEU A 79 -0.51 1.45 0.07
N THR A 80 -0.32 2.68 -0.42
CA THR A 80 -1.29 3.77 -0.33
C THR A 80 -2.58 3.37 -1.03
N PHE A 81 -2.48 2.80 -2.24
CA PHE A 81 -3.60 2.33 -3.01
C PHE A 81 -4.36 1.21 -2.30
N ILE A 82 -3.65 0.19 -1.80
CA ILE A 82 -4.24 -0.93 -1.05
C ILE A 82 -4.99 -0.41 0.17
N LEU A 83 -4.34 0.38 1.04
CA LEU A 83 -4.93 0.89 2.27
C LEU A 83 -6.12 1.81 1.98
N SER A 84 -5.97 2.75 1.04
CA SER A 84 -7.05 3.63 0.61
C SER A 84 -8.27 2.86 0.12
N SER A 85 -8.03 1.82 -0.69
CA SER A 85 -9.10 1.01 -1.27
C SER A 85 -9.78 0.15 -0.20
N ALA A 86 -9.02 -0.40 0.74
CA ALA A 86 -9.55 -1.11 1.92
C ALA A 86 -10.43 -0.21 2.79
N VAL A 87 -9.99 1.03 3.08
CA VAL A 87 -10.77 2.02 3.84
C VAL A 87 -12.06 2.39 3.10
N LYS A 88 -11.96 2.57 1.79
CA LYS A 88 -13.09 2.96 0.93
C LYS A 88 -14.17 1.89 0.90
N HIS A 89 -13.79 0.64 0.72
CA HIS A 89 -14.70 -0.53 0.72
C HIS A 89 -15.03 -1.04 2.13
N ASN A 90 -14.54 -0.37 3.18
CA ASN A 90 -14.77 -0.74 4.58
C ASN A 90 -14.30 -2.16 4.94
N VAL A 91 -13.18 -2.59 4.37
CA VAL A 91 -12.58 -3.90 4.64
C VAL A 91 -11.93 -3.90 6.03
N ASP A 92 -12.18 -4.98 6.77
CA ASP A 92 -11.58 -5.30 8.07
C ASP A 92 -10.11 -5.72 7.94
N GLY A 93 -9.34 -5.56 9.02
CA GLY A 93 -7.92 -5.91 9.02
C GLY A 93 -7.68 -7.39 8.78
N GLU A 94 -8.57 -8.26 9.24
CA GLU A 94 -8.45 -9.70 9.02
C GLU A 94 -8.61 -10.06 7.53
N SER A 95 -9.66 -9.57 6.87
CA SER A 95 -9.87 -9.76 5.44
C SER A 95 -8.73 -9.16 4.62
N LEU A 96 -8.29 -7.94 4.93
CA LEU A 96 -7.17 -7.30 4.24
C LEU A 96 -5.88 -8.12 4.39
N SER A 97 -5.63 -8.69 5.57
CA SER A 97 -4.47 -9.55 5.81
C SER A 97 -4.50 -10.82 4.95
N ASN A 98 -5.67 -11.44 4.81
CA ASN A 98 -5.86 -12.63 3.99
C ASN A 98 -5.63 -12.32 2.50
N GLU A 99 -6.16 -11.20 2.03
CA GLU A 99 -5.99 -10.72 0.66
C GLU A 99 -4.52 -10.40 0.33
N LEU A 100 -3.82 -9.74 1.25
CA LEU A 100 -2.40 -9.46 1.11
C LEU A 100 -1.57 -10.75 1.06
N GLN A 101 -1.92 -11.76 1.86
CA GLN A 101 -1.28 -13.06 1.80
C GLN A 101 -1.53 -13.75 0.43
N GLN A 102 -2.73 -13.61 -0.12
CA GLN A 102 -3.08 -14.12 -1.46
C GLN A 102 -2.33 -13.38 -2.57
N LEU A 103 -2.04 -12.09 -2.40
CA LEU A 103 -1.18 -11.30 -3.29
C LEU A 103 0.30 -11.75 -3.28
N GLY A 104 0.69 -12.60 -2.34
CA GLY A 104 2.06 -13.10 -2.21
C GLY A 104 2.88 -12.42 -1.11
N LEU A 105 2.26 -11.58 -0.26
CA LEU A 105 2.95 -11.10 0.94
C LEU A 105 3.06 -12.23 1.98
N PRO A 106 4.21 -12.37 2.64
CA PRO A 106 4.33 -13.30 3.77
C PRO A 106 3.42 -12.86 4.92
N LYS A 107 2.89 -13.85 5.65
CA LYS A 107 1.94 -13.65 6.76
C LYS A 107 2.43 -12.65 7.81
N GLU A 108 3.73 -12.61 8.06
CA GLU A 108 4.35 -11.65 8.99
C GLU A 108 4.12 -10.19 8.55
N HIS A 109 4.30 -9.90 7.25
CA HIS A 109 4.14 -8.57 6.67
C HIS A 109 2.67 -8.16 6.64
N SER A 110 1.78 -9.08 6.22
CA SER A 110 0.34 -8.85 6.18
C SER A 110 -0.21 -8.54 7.58
N THR A 111 0.24 -9.30 8.58
CA THR A 111 -0.15 -9.09 9.99
C THR A 111 0.39 -7.75 10.52
N ALA A 112 1.65 -7.41 10.21
CA ALA A 112 2.25 -6.13 10.63
C ALA A 112 1.55 -4.92 9.99
N LEU A 113 1.20 -5.01 8.70
CA LEU A 113 0.43 -4.01 7.99
C LEU A 113 -0.96 -3.87 8.62
N CYS A 114 -1.67 -4.97 8.83
CA CYS A 114 -3.03 -4.93 9.38
C CYS A 114 -3.09 -4.37 10.80
N LYS A 115 -2.13 -4.71 11.67
CA LYS A 115 -2.04 -4.09 13.00
C LYS A 115 -1.87 -2.57 12.93
N THR A 116 -1.06 -2.09 12.00
CA THR A 116 -0.83 -0.65 11.83
C THR A 116 -2.05 0.04 11.20
N TYR A 117 -2.69 -0.66 10.26
CA TYR A 117 -3.93 -0.24 9.60
C TYR A 117 -5.08 -0.12 10.61
N GLU A 118 -5.41 -1.15 11.37
CA GLU A 118 -6.55 -1.14 12.31
C GLU A 118 -6.43 -0.02 13.33
N GLY A 119 -5.24 0.20 13.91
CA GLY A 119 -5.04 1.27 14.88
C GLY A 119 -5.21 2.68 14.32
N LYS A 120 -5.12 2.86 12.99
CA LYS A 120 -5.23 4.16 12.31
C LYS A 120 -6.41 4.23 11.34
N ARG A 121 -7.17 3.15 11.20
CA ARG A 121 -8.22 3.00 10.17
C ARG A 121 -9.29 4.06 10.35
N ASP A 122 -9.71 4.31 11.58
CA ASP A 122 -10.71 5.32 11.90
C ASP A 122 -10.24 6.74 11.56
N ASP A 123 -8.99 7.08 11.83
CA ASP A 123 -8.41 8.38 11.48
C ASP A 123 -8.34 8.56 9.96
N VAL A 124 -7.83 7.55 9.25
CA VAL A 124 -7.75 7.56 7.78
C VAL A 124 -9.17 7.61 7.20
N ARG A 125 -10.13 6.82 7.71
CA ARG A 125 -11.53 6.85 7.28
C ARG A 125 -12.16 8.22 7.47
N ARG A 126 -11.92 8.88 8.62
CA ARG A 126 -12.40 10.24 8.89
C ARG A 126 -11.82 11.24 7.87
N LYS A 127 -10.51 11.18 7.62
CA LYS A 127 -9.84 12.01 6.60
C LYS A 127 -10.39 11.77 5.20
N PHE A 128 -10.63 10.52 4.81
CA PHE A 128 -11.25 10.20 3.51
C PHE A 128 -12.70 10.66 3.40
N LYS A 129 -13.48 10.63 4.49
CA LYS A 129 -14.84 11.19 4.52
C LYS A 129 -14.81 12.72 4.37
N ASP A 130 -13.86 13.38 5.05
CA ASP A 130 -13.67 14.83 4.97
C ASP A 130 -13.21 15.26 3.56
N GLN A 131 -12.28 14.51 2.96
CA GLN A 131 -11.81 14.73 1.59
C GLN A 131 -12.82 14.31 0.52
N SER A 132 -13.70 13.32 0.75
CA SER A 132 -14.73 12.93 -0.23
C SER A 132 -15.72 14.06 -0.54
N PHE A 133 -15.88 15.03 0.37
CA PHE A 133 -16.68 16.23 0.11
C PHE A 133 -16.01 17.22 -0.86
N ARG A 134 -14.70 17.06 -1.12
CA ARG A 134 -13.94 17.78 -2.16
C ARG A 134 -13.48 16.77 -3.21
N GLY A 135 -14.42 16.43 -4.10
CA GLY A 135 -14.33 15.29 -5.00
C GLY A 135 -13.01 15.12 -5.79
N ALA A 136 -12.72 13.83 -6.05
CA ALA A 136 -12.14 13.34 -7.29
C ALA A 136 -10.61 13.39 -7.56
N LEU A 137 -9.73 13.66 -6.59
CA LEU A 137 -8.27 13.65 -6.88
C LEU A 137 -7.54 12.31 -6.69
N PHE A 138 -8.10 11.33 -5.98
CA PHE A 138 -7.35 10.09 -5.68
C PHE A 138 -7.32 9.06 -6.83
N TYR A 139 -8.18 9.18 -7.84
CA TYR A 139 -8.11 8.33 -9.03
C TYR A 139 -6.99 8.73 -10.01
N CYS A 140 -6.29 9.85 -9.76
CA CYS A 140 -5.15 10.29 -10.59
C CYS A 140 -3.79 9.83 -10.01
N PHE A 141 -3.75 8.69 -9.31
CA PHE A 141 -2.48 8.07 -8.90
C PHE A 141 -1.68 7.35 -10.00
N PRO A 142 -2.12 7.16 -11.28
CA PRO A 142 -1.20 6.66 -12.30
C PRO A 142 -0.14 7.70 -12.71
N PHE A 143 -0.34 8.99 -12.42
CA PHE A 143 0.52 10.03 -12.99
C PHE A 143 1.83 10.28 -12.23
N PHE A 144 1.96 9.81 -10.98
CA PHE A 144 3.16 10.08 -10.16
C PHE A 144 4.21 8.96 -10.18
N VAL A 145 3.84 7.74 -10.60
CA VAL A 145 4.81 6.63 -10.78
C VAL A 145 5.44 6.64 -12.18
N MET A 146 4.92 7.45 -13.11
CA MET A 146 5.33 7.48 -14.53
C MET A 146 5.92 8.83 -14.97
N LYS A 147 6.71 9.49 -14.12
CA LYS A 147 7.59 10.59 -14.54
C LYS A 147 9.04 10.18 -14.28
N PRO A 148 9.82 9.83 -15.32
CA PRO A 148 11.26 9.68 -15.20
C PRO A 148 11.88 11.07 -15.05
N VAL A 149 12.42 11.37 -13.86
CA VAL A 149 13.53 12.32 -13.68
C VAL A 149 14.38 11.80 -12.52
#